data_AF-A0A1F6UYQ4-F1
#
_entry.id   AF-A0A1F6UYQ4-F1
#
_cell.length_a   1.000
_cell.length_b   1.000
_cell.length_c   1.000
_cell.angle_alpha   90.00
_cell.angle_beta   90.00
_cell.angle_gamma   90.00
#
_symmetry.space_group_name_H-M   'P 1'
#
loop_
_entity.id
_entity.type
_entity.pdbx_description
1 polymer ?
#
loop_
_entity_poly.entity_id
_entity_poly.type
_entity_poly.pdbx_seq_one_letter_code
_entity_poly.pdbx_strand_id
1 'polypeptide(L)'
;MNTGEHIENLIDSPERKKEIPMTYFVGRGGKDTGIVHIRFSDLFLSKGGGEIQSYMLEHSPENDQKIKDLTGGFSRRNLNHKIHELLELYKGKKDKKEVPFEFQLF
;
A
#
# COMPACT_ATOMS: atom_id res chain seq x y z
N MET A 1 10.97 -20.70 46.74
CA MET A 1 11.52 -19.52 46.04
C MET A 1 11.27 -19.73 44.56
N ASN A 2 10.45 -18.88 43.96
CA ASN A 2 9.94 -19.03 42.60
C ASN A 2 11.02 -18.58 41.60
N THR A 3 11.63 -19.51 40.86
CA THR A 3 12.49 -19.19 39.72
C THR A 3 11.60 -18.96 38.52
N GLY A 4 11.15 -17.71 38.38
CA GLY A 4 10.42 -17.26 37.19
C GLY A 4 11.33 -17.35 35.97
N GLU A 5 10.95 -18.23 35.05
CA GLU A 5 11.42 -18.29 33.69
C GLU A 5 11.29 -16.90 33.03
N HIS A 6 12.42 -16.30 32.64
CA HIS A 6 12.42 -15.19 31.68
C HIS A 6 12.66 -15.78 30.29
N ILE A 7 11.58 -16.28 29.69
CA ILE A 7 11.48 -16.46 28.25
C ILE A 7 10.49 -15.40 27.76
N GLU A 8 10.82 -14.80 26.61
CA GLU A 8 9.99 -13.90 25.79
C GLU A 8 9.97 -12.42 26.20
N ASN A 9 10.83 -11.64 25.53
CA ASN A 9 10.38 -10.51 24.69
C ASN A 9 11.56 -9.98 23.86
N LEU A 10 12.06 -10.84 22.97
CA LEU A 10 12.43 -10.36 21.65
C LEU A 10 11.11 -10.08 20.91
N ILE A 11 11.10 -9.05 20.06
CA ILE A 11 9.98 -8.54 19.24
C ILE A 11 9.20 -7.40 19.92
N ASP A 12 9.70 -6.18 19.75
CA ASP A 12 9.03 -5.13 18.97
C ASP A 12 9.78 -3.81 19.21
N SER A 13 10.73 -3.49 18.33
CA SER A 13 11.20 -2.11 18.23
C SER A 13 10.01 -1.22 17.80
N PRO A 14 9.88 0.00 18.34
CA PRO A 14 8.73 0.89 18.12
C PRO A 14 8.78 1.57 16.75
N GLU A 15 9.09 0.82 15.69
CA GLU A 15 8.64 1.17 14.36
C GLU A 15 7.12 1.07 14.42
N ARG A 16 6.47 2.17 14.81
CA ARG A 16 5.05 2.39 14.50
C ARG A 16 4.87 1.87 13.09
N LYS A 17 4.09 0.80 12.89
CA LYS A 17 3.73 0.28 11.56
C LYS A 17 3.27 1.49 10.76
N LYS A 18 4.17 2.08 9.96
CA LYS A 18 3.85 3.30 9.23
C LYS A 18 2.69 2.91 8.34
N GLU A 19 1.54 3.52 8.54
CA GLU A 19 0.38 3.22 7.72
C GLU A 19 0.64 3.82 6.33
N ILE A 20 0.53 3.01 5.28
CA ILE A 20 0.68 3.51 3.91
C ILE A 20 -0.51 4.45 3.63
N PRO A 21 -0.28 5.70 3.23
CA PRO A 21 -1.36 6.66 3.01
C PRO A 21 -2.36 6.17 1.97
N MET A 22 -3.66 6.20 2.28
CA MET A 22 -4.72 5.84 1.32
C MET A 22 -4.74 6.75 0.09
N THR A 23 -4.23 7.98 0.24
CA THR A 23 -4.03 8.92 -0.86
C THR A 23 -3.05 8.44 -1.93
N TYR A 24 -2.26 7.40 -1.66
CA TYR A 24 -1.38 6.79 -2.66
C TYR A 24 -2.17 5.98 -3.69
N PHE A 25 -3.42 5.60 -3.39
CA PHE A 25 -4.17 4.65 -4.17
C PHE A 25 -5.44 5.26 -4.76
N VAL A 26 -5.88 4.65 -5.86
CA VAL A 26 -7.16 4.92 -6.51
C VAL A 26 -7.80 3.59 -6.90
N GLY A 27 -9.09 3.45 -6.61
CA GLY A 27 -9.92 2.37 -7.11
C GLY A 27 -10.37 2.69 -8.53
N ARG A 28 -10.36 1.67 -9.40
CA ARG A 28 -10.84 1.76 -10.77
C ARG A 28 -11.90 0.69 -11.02
N GLY A 29 -13.00 1.08 -11.66
CA GLY A 29 -14.18 0.23 -11.78
C GLY A 29 -15.23 0.75 -12.74
N GLY A 30 -16.29 -0.05 -12.92
CA GLY A 30 -17.47 0.34 -13.69
C GLY A 30 -18.66 0.66 -12.79
N LYS A 31 -19.67 1.35 -13.31
CA LYS A 31 -20.91 1.66 -12.55
C LYS A 31 -21.63 0.38 -12.10
N ASP A 32 -21.64 -0.64 -12.96
CA ASP A 32 -22.35 -1.90 -12.71
C ASP A 32 -21.50 -2.93 -11.97
N THR A 33 -20.18 -2.84 -12.07
CA THR A 33 -19.23 -3.80 -11.50
C THR A 33 -18.56 -3.33 -10.21
N GLY A 34 -18.54 -2.02 -9.94
CA GLY A 34 -17.77 -1.44 -8.85
C GLY A 34 -16.26 -1.53 -9.07
N ILE A 35 -15.47 -1.35 -8.01
CA ILE A 35 -14.01 -1.46 -8.06
C ILE A 35 -13.59 -2.87 -8.50
N VAL A 36 -12.73 -2.93 -9.51
CA VAL A 36 -12.10 -4.15 -10.02
C VAL A 36 -10.58 -4.09 -10.02
N HIS A 37 -10.01 -2.88 -9.90
CA HIS A 37 -8.56 -2.66 -9.85
C HIS A 37 -8.21 -1.60 -8.81
N ILE A 38 -7.07 -1.77 -8.13
CA ILE A 38 -6.41 -0.74 -7.32
C ILE A 38 -5.09 -0.40 -8.01
N ARG A 39 -4.78 0.89 -8.11
CA ARG A 39 -3.52 1.40 -8.68
C ARG A 39 -3.08 2.66 -7.95
N PHE A 40 -1.91 3.19 -8.31
CA PHE A 40 -1.46 4.46 -7.74
C PHE A 40 -2.31 5.64 -8.21
N SER A 41 -2.55 6.60 -7.32
CA SER A 41 -3.30 7.81 -7.60
C SER A 41 -2.46 8.78 -8.43
N ASP A 42 -3.11 9.62 -9.24
CA ASP A 42 -2.41 10.62 -10.04
C ASP A 42 -1.66 11.63 -9.16
N LEU A 43 -2.20 11.95 -7.97
CA LEU A 43 -1.52 12.78 -6.98
C LEU A 43 -0.19 12.15 -6.53
N PHE A 44 -0.18 10.85 -6.27
CA PHE A 44 1.04 10.16 -5.89
C PHE A 44 2.02 10.07 -7.06
N LEU A 45 1.53 9.73 -8.25
CA LEU A 45 2.36 9.68 -9.46
C LEU A 45 3.05 11.03 -9.74
N SER A 46 2.33 12.15 -9.57
CA SER A 46 2.88 13.51 -9.75
C SER A 46 3.97 13.90 -8.75
N LYS A 47 4.08 13.18 -7.62
CA LYS A 47 5.05 13.44 -6.55
C LYS A 47 6.28 12.53 -6.62
N GLY A 48 6.53 11.90 -7.77
CA GLY A 48 7.59 10.91 -7.93
C GLY A 48 7.11 9.46 -7.85
N GLY A 49 5.80 9.23 -7.81
CA GLY A 49 5.21 7.89 -7.84
C GLY A 49 5.30 7.22 -9.22
N GLY A 50 5.51 7.99 -10.29
CA GLY A 50 5.76 7.45 -11.63
C GLY A 50 7.02 6.58 -11.66
N GLU A 51 8.09 7.08 -11.04
CA GLU A 51 9.35 6.36 -10.87
C GLU A 51 9.15 5.09 -10.06
N ILE A 52 8.34 5.14 -9.00
CA ILE A 52 7.96 3.96 -8.22
C ILE A 52 7.26 2.93 -9.10
N GLN A 53 6.31 3.34 -9.95
CA GLN A 53 5.64 2.43 -10.85
C GLN A 53 6.63 1.75 -11.82
N SER A 54 7.58 2.50 -12.38
CA SER A 54 8.66 1.95 -13.21
C SER A 54 9.56 0.98 -12.44
N TYR A 55 9.98 1.34 -11.23
CA TYR A 55 10.80 0.50 -10.35
C TYR A 55 10.08 -0.78 -9.91
N MET A 56 8.76 -0.73 -9.79
CA MET A 56 7.97 -1.92 -9.49
C MET A 56 7.91 -2.91 -10.66
N LEU A 57 8.05 -2.45 -11.91
CA LEU A 57 8.15 -3.31 -13.09
C LEU A 57 9.54 -3.94 -13.23
N GLU A 58 10.59 -3.19 -12.85
CA GLU A 58 11.98 -3.63 -12.93
C GLU A 58 12.46 -4.20 -11.60
N HIS A 59 12.41 -5.53 -11.48
CA HIS A 59 12.72 -6.23 -10.22
C HIS A 59 14.24 -6.23 -9.90
N SER A 60 14.74 -5.19 -9.22
CA SER A 60 16.12 -5.13 -8.72
C SER A 60 16.20 -4.65 -7.25
N PRO A 61 17.23 -5.07 -6.48
CA PRO A 61 17.45 -4.57 -5.12
C PRO A 61 17.67 -3.05 -5.06
N GLU A 62 18.30 -2.47 -6.10
CA GLU A 62 18.51 -1.02 -6.21
C GLU A 62 17.17 -0.29 -6.34
N ASN A 63 16.26 -0.81 -7.15
CA ASN A 63 14.92 -0.26 -7.32
C ASN A 63 14.10 -0.36 -6.03
N ASP A 64 14.23 -1.45 -5.28
CA ASP A 64 13.59 -1.58 -3.96
C ASP A 64 14.09 -0.52 -2.97
N GLN A 65 15.37 -0.14 -3.02
CA GLN A 65 15.91 0.95 -2.20
C GLN A 65 15.37 2.31 -2.64
N LYS A 66 15.35 2.59 -3.96
CA LYS A 66 14.77 3.83 -4.50
C LYS A 66 13.30 4.01 -4.12
N ILE A 67 12.52 2.92 -4.16
CA ILE A 67 11.11 2.94 -3.73
C ILE A 67 11.01 3.32 -2.23
N LYS A 68 11.87 2.75 -1.37
CA LYS A 68 11.89 3.10 0.05
C LYS A 68 12.22 4.58 0.26
N ASP A 69 13.19 5.10 -0.47
CA ASP A 69 13.62 6.50 -0.35
C ASP A 69 12.49 7.45 -0.76
N LEU A 70 11.83 7.20 -1.90
CA LEU A 70 10.72 8.01 -2.41
C LEU A 70 9.46 7.93 -1.53
N THR A 71 9.24 6.82 -0.85
CA THR A 71 8.05 6.60 -0.01
C THR A 71 8.27 6.89 1.47
N GLY A 72 9.48 7.25 1.88
CA GLY A 72 9.82 7.46 3.29
C GLY A 72 9.86 6.16 4.11
N GLY A 73 10.13 5.04 3.45
CA GLY A 73 10.44 3.75 4.08
C GLY A 73 9.61 2.55 3.62
N PHE A 74 8.69 2.70 2.67
CA PHE A 74 7.89 1.57 2.17
C PHE A 74 8.62 0.82 1.06
N SER A 75 8.70 -0.51 1.18
CA SER A 75 9.21 -1.35 0.10
C SER A 75 8.15 -1.63 -0.96
N ARG A 76 8.58 -2.08 -2.14
CA ARG A 76 7.71 -2.67 -3.16
C ARG A 76 6.76 -3.71 -2.59
N ARG A 77 7.24 -4.57 -1.68
CA ARG A 77 6.42 -5.59 -1.03
C ARG A 77 5.30 -4.97 -0.18
N ASN A 78 5.59 -3.88 0.54
CA ASN A 78 4.57 -3.19 1.34
C ASN A 78 3.49 -2.58 0.45
N LEU A 79 3.89 -1.90 -0.63
CA LEU A 79 2.96 -1.29 -1.58
C LEU A 79 2.10 -2.35 -2.30
N ASN A 80 2.71 -3.42 -2.80
CA ASN A 80 1.98 -4.53 -3.45
C ASN A 80 1.00 -5.19 -2.49
N HIS A 81 1.44 -5.50 -1.27
CA HIS A 81 0.56 -6.09 -0.26
C HIS A 81 -0.65 -5.19 0.00
N LYS A 82 -0.44 -3.86 0.10
CA LYS A 82 -1.54 -2.92 0.30
C LYS A 82 -2.48 -2.83 -0.90
N ILE A 83 -1.97 -2.87 -2.12
CA ILE A 83 -2.79 -2.93 -3.34
C ILE A 83 -3.71 -4.16 -3.31
N HIS A 84 -3.16 -5.33 -2.96
CA HIS A 84 -3.93 -6.56 -2.83
C HIS A 84 -4.97 -6.49 -1.70
N GLU A 85 -4.56 -6.04 -0.52
CA GLU A 85 -5.45 -5.86 0.65
C GLU A 85 -6.64 -4.94 0.31
N LEU A 86 -6.38 -3.77 -0.29
CA LEU A 86 -7.42 -2.83 -0.68
C LEU A 86 -8.32 -3.40 -1.77
N LEU A 87 -7.76 -4.16 -2.71
CA LEU A 87 -8.57 -4.80 -3.73
C LEU A 87 -9.50 -5.84 -3.10
N GLU A 88 -9.03 -6.69 -2.19
CA GLU A 88 -9.88 -7.68 -1.53
C GLU A 88 -10.98 -7.04 -0.68
N LEU A 89 -10.66 -5.96 0.05
CA LEU A 89 -11.62 -5.27 0.91
C LEU A 89 -12.70 -4.52 0.13
N TYR A 90 -12.34 -3.91 -0.99
CA TYR A 90 -13.21 -2.95 -1.69
C TYR A 90 -13.66 -3.40 -3.07
N LYS A 91 -13.32 -4.62 -3.52
CA LYS A 91 -13.82 -5.17 -4.78
C LYS A 91 -15.35 -5.15 -4.81
N GLY A 92 -15.90 -4.67 -5.91
CA GLY A 92 -17.35 -4.58 -6.11
C GLY A 92 -18.03 -3.40 -5.43
N LYS A 93 -17.32 -2.60 -4.62
CA LYS A 93 -17.85 -1.35 -4.06
C LYS A 93 -18.11 -0.33 -5.16
N LYS A 94 -19.28 0.32 -5.10
CA LYS A 94 -19.79 1.20 -6.17
C LYS A 94 -19.92 2.65 -5.74
N ASP A 95 -20.03 2.92 -4.43
CA ASP A 95 -20.14 4.28 -3.93
C ASP A 95 -18.78 4.77 -3.41
N LYS A 96 -18.44 6.01 -3.77
CA LYS A 96 -17.27 6.74 -3.25
C LYS A 96 -17.29 6.88 -1.73
N LYS A 97 -18.48 6.89 -1.12
CA LYS A 97 -18.64 6.97 0.34
C LYS A 97 -18.27 5.69 1.07
N GLU A 98 -18.17 4.56 0.36
CA GLU A 98 -17.82 3.25 0.94
C GLU A 98 -16.31 3.00 0.97
N VAL A 99 -15.49 3.91 0.42
CA VAL A 99 -14.04 3.72 0.27
C VAL A 99 -13.25 4.91 0.83
N PRO A 100 -12.09 4.69 1.48
CA PRO A 100 -11.27 5.75 2.05
C PRO A 100 -10.26 6.37 1.07
N PHE A 101 -10.43 6.15 -0.24
CA PHE A 101 -9.55 6.63 -1.30
C PHE A 101 -10.37 7.01 -2.55
N GLU A 102 -9.73 7.63 -3.53
CA GLU A 102 -10.41 8.05 -4.75
C GLU A 102 -10.94 6.85 -5.55
N PHE A 103 -12.15 6.98 -6.12
CA PHE A 103 -12.71 5.99 -7.03
C PHE A 103 -12.99 6.62 -8.41
N GLN A 104 -12.37 6.05 -9.44
CA GLN A 104 -12.48 6.48 -10.84
C GLN A 104 -13.24 5.45 -11.66
N LEU A 105 -14.24 5.92 -12.41
CA LEU A 105 -14.97 5.12 -13.39
C LEU A 105 -14.19 5.08 -14.71
N PHE A 106 -14.23 3.95 -15.40
CA PHE A 106 -13.78 3.82 -16.80
C PHE A 106 -14.95 3.55 -17.74
#